data_AF-A0A8J8A6P3-F1
#
_entry.id   AF-A0A8J8A6P3-F1
#
_cell.length_a   1.000
_cell.length_b   1.000
_cell.length_c   1.000
_cell.angle_alpha   90.00
_cell.angle_beta   90.00
_cell.angle_gamma   90.00
#
_symmetry.space_group_name_H-M   'P 1'
#
loop_
_entity.id
_entity.type
_entity.pdbx_description
1 polymer ?
#
loop_
_entity_poly.entity_id
_entity_poly.type
_entity_poly.pdbx_seq_one_letter_code
_entity_poly.pdbx_strand_id
1 'polypeptide(L)'
;MKIRLGYPDRIVEVKDRTVYVFKGRLVSAPLNELVSYYLKGDGLLPPAIREVARDVVDVLLRTGELEMDYQTGTQYIHGLSG
;
A
#
# COMPACT_ATOMS: atom_id res chain seq x y z
N MET A 1 3.31 9.59 8.39
CA MET A 1 2.57 10.16 7.24
C MET A 1 1.09 9.89 7.38
N LYS A 2 0.23 10.86 7.02
CA LYS A 2 -1.23 10.70 6.99
C LYS A 2 -1.82 11.30 5.71
N ILE A 3 -2.14 10.47 4.72
CA ILE A 3 -2.85 10.87 3.49
C ILE A 3 -4.30 10.42 3.59
N ARG A 4 -5.23 11.24 3.10
CA ARG A 4 -6.65 10.93 3.04
C ARG A 4 -7.22 11.21 1.67
N LEU A 5 -7.89 10.23 1.08
CA LEU A 5 -8.61 10.36 -0.19
C LEU A 5 -10.08 10.10 0.06
N GLY A 6 -10.91 11.06 -0.33
CA GLY A 6 -12.37 10.94 -0.28
C GLY A 6 -12.93 10.52 -1.63
N TYR A 7 -13.79 9.52 -1.63
CA TYR A 7 -14.58 9.09 -2.78
C TYR A 7 -16.06 9.18 -2.41
N PRO A 8 -16.98 9.19 -3.39
CA PRO A 8 -18.42 9.21 -3.10
C PRO A 8 -18.91 8.00 -2.28
N ASP A 9 -18.28 6.83 -2.44
CA ASP A 9 -18.71 5.56 -1.82
C ASP A 9 -17.73 5.02 -0.76
N ARG A 10 -16.58 5.67 -0.55
CA ARG A 10 -15.52 5.16 0.34
C ARG A 10 -14.56 6.25 0.83
N ILE A 11 -13.84 5.93 1.90
CA ILE A 11 -12.73 6.75 2.40
C ILE A 11 -11.46 5.91 2.41
N VAL A 12 -10.36 6.51 1.96
CA VAL A 12 -9.03 5.89 2.01
C VAL A 12 -8.13 6.70 2.93
N GLU A 13 -7.43 6.03 3.83
CA GLU A 13 -6.41 6.63 4.69
C GLU A 13 -5.10 5.86 4.55
N VAL A 14 -3.99 6.56 4.32
CA VAL A 14 -2.65 5.99 4.41
C VAL A 14 -2.03 6.47 5.70
N LYS A 15 -1.80 5.56 6.64
CA LYS A 15 -1.27 5.84 7.97
C LYS A 15 -0.29 4.74 8.36
N ASP A 16 0.86 5.10 8.93
CA ASP A 16 1.84 4.15 9.47
C ASP A 16 2.20 3.02 8.47
N ARG A 17 2.53 3.39 7.22
CA ARG A 17 2.82 2.45 6.11
C ARG A 17 1.70 1.44 5.80
N THR A 18 0.47 1.74 6.21
CA THR A 18 -0.71 0.91 5.96
C THR A 18 -1.77 1.71 5.21
N VAL A 19 -2.39 1.08 4.23
CA VAL A 19 -3.50 1.65 3.46
C VAL A 19 -4.79 1.07 4.02
N TYR A 20 -5.69 1.93 4.45
CA TYR A 20 -7.01 1.62 4.96
C TYR A 20 -8.06 2.07 3.95
N VAL A 21 -9.02 1.21 3.65
CA VAL A 21 -10.18 1.54 2.80
C VAL A 21 -11.45 1.19 3.55
N PHE A 22 -12.31 2.17 3.73
CA PHE A 22 -13.65 1.97 4.31
C PHE A 22 -14.70 2.09 3.22
N LYS A 23 -15.35 0.96 2.88
CA LYS A 23 -16.49 0.87 1.94
C LYS A 23 -17.52 -0.12 2.50
N GLY A 24 -18.33 0.31 3.45
CA GLY A 24 -19.24 -0.55 4.22
C GLY A 24 -18.55 -1.55 5.16
N ARG A 25 -17.28 -1.86 4.91
CA ARG A 25 -16.35 -2.61 5.75
C ARG A 25 -14.97 -1.96 5.69
N LEU A 26 -14.24 -2.02 6.80
CA LEU A 26 -12.85 -1.61 6.85
C LEU A 26 -11.97 -2.75 6.34
N VAL A 27 -11.15 -2.47 5.33
CA VAL A 27 -10.09 -3.36 4.87
C VAL A 27 -8.76 -2.61 4.88
N SER A 28 -7.67 -3.35 5.04
CA SER A 28 -6.34 -2.76 5.06
C SER A 28 -5.31 -3.65 4.39
N ALA A 29 -4.24 -3.04 3.89
CA ALA A 29 -3.07 -3.75 3.40
C ALA A 29 -1.80 -2.92 3.63
N PRO A 30 -0.63 -3.57 3.70
CA PRO A 30 0.66 -2.88 3.75
C PRO A 30 0.87 -2.00 2.50
N LEU A 31 1.42 -0.80 2.69
CA LEU A 31 1.69 0.14 1.59
C LEU A 31 2.71 -0.41 0.60
N ASN A 32 3.72 -1.14 1.06
CA ASN A 32 4.71 -1.79 0.20
C ASN A 32 4.08 -2.85 -0.72
N GLU A 33 3.06 -3.59 -0.24
CA GLU A 33 2.31 -4.53 -1.07
C GLU A 33 1.48 -3.79 -2.13
N LEU A 34 0.84 -2.68 -1.75
CA LEU A 34 0.10 -1.83 -2.70
C LEU A 34 1.02 -1.30 -3.80
N VAL A 35 2.20 -0.81 -3.44
CA VAL A 35 3.18 -0.31 -4.41
C VAL A 35 3.74 -1.44 -5.26
N SER A 36 4.05 -2.60 -4.67
CA SER A 36 4.50 -3.79 -5.42
C SER A 36 3.44 -4.22 -6.43
N TYR A 37 2.17 -4.27 -6.03
CA TYR A 37 1.05 -4.56 -6.91
C TYR A 37 0.93 -3.55 -8.05
N TYR A 38 1.04 -2.25 -7.74
CA TYR A 38 0.98 -1.22 -8.75
C TYR A 38 2.10 -1.34 -9.80
N LEU A 39 3.32 -1.65 -9.36
CA LEU A 39 4.50 -1.73 -10.23
C LEU A 39 4.61 -3.05 -11.01
N LYS A 40 4.29 -4.18 -10.37
CA LYS A 40 4.55 -5.52 -10.90
C LYS A 40 3.29 -6.26 -11.34
N GLY A 41 2.11 -5.74 -11.01
CA GLY A 41 0.83 -6.45 -11.18
C GLY A 41 0.67 -7.66 -10.24
N ASP A 42 1.55 -7.81 -9.26
CA ASP A 42 1.63 -8.97 -8.37
C ASP A 42 1.46 -8.55 -6.91
N GLY A 43 0.70 -9.32 -6.14
CA GLY A 43 0.38 -9.04 -4.74
C GLY A 43 -1.05 -9.43 -4.36
N LEU A 44 -1.20 -10.06 -3.18
CA LEU A 44 -2.49 -10.49 -2.66
C LEU A 44 -3.22 -9.34 -1.97
N LEU A 45 -3.83 -8.47 -2.76
CA LEU A 45 -4.58 -7.33 -2.23
C LEU A 45 -6.09 -7.55 -2.24
N PRO A 46 -6.80 -7.13 -1.17
CA PRO A 46 -8.26 -7.06 -1.18
C PRO A 46 -8.76 -6.24 -2.38
N PRO A 47 -9.86 -6.64 -3.04
CA PRO A 47 -10.38 -5.93 -4.22
C PRO A 47 -10.56 -4.41 -4.00
N ALA A 48 -11.11 -4.02 -2.84
CA ALA A 48 -11.32 -2.62 -2.52
C ALA A 48 -10.03 -1.78 -2.40
N ILE A 49 -8.89 -2.42 -2.13
CA ILE A 49 -7.56 -1.78 -2.13
C ILE A 49 -7.00 -1.69 -3.55
N ARG A 50 -7.17 -2.73 -4.35
CA ARG A 50 -6.74 -2.74 -5.77
C ARG A 50 -7.40 -1.61 -6.55
N GLU A 51 -8.68 -1.35 -6.30
CA GLU A 51 -9.46 -0.29 -6.94
C GLU A 51 -8.90 1.13 -6.69
N VAL A 52 -8.18 1.34 -5.58
CA VAL A 52 -7.63 2.67 -5.21
C VAL A 52 -6.11 2.74 -5.34
N ALA A 53 -5.45 1.66 -5.78
CA ALA A 53 -4.00 1.55 -5.76
C ALA A 53 -3.31 2.64 -6.60
N ARG A 54 -3.83 2.90 -7.80
CA ARG A 54 -3.29 3.95 -8.69
C ARG A 54 -3.36 5.32 -8.04
N ASP A 55 -4.54 5.70 -7.52
CA ASP A 55 -4.76 7.02 -6.94
C ASP A 55 -3.89 7.25 -5.69
N VAL A 56 -3.71 6.20 -4.87
CA VAL A 56 -2.80 6.23 -3.73
C VAL A 56 -1.37 6.47 -4.17
N VAL A 57 -0.86 5.73 -5.17
CA VAL A 57 0.50 5.90 -5.69
C VAL A 57 0.69 7.28 -6.32
N ASP A 58 -0.26 7.73 -7.14
CA ASP A 58 -0.20 9.05 -7.79
C ASP A 58 -0.11 10.18 -6.77
N VAL A 59 -0.87 10.10 -5.68
CA VAL A 59 -0.80 11.11 -4.61
C VAL A 59 0.53 11.06 -3.89
N LEU A 60 1.04 9.87 -3.55
CA LEU A 60 2.34 9.74 -2.91
C LEU A 60 3.48 10.28 -3.77
N LEU A 61 3.43 10.08 -5.09
CA LEU A 61 4.41 10.62 -6.03
C LEU A 61 4.35 12.15 -6.06
N ARG A 62 3.13 12.72 -6.09
CA ARG A 62 2.93 14.18 -6.12
C ARG A 62 3.34 14.86 -4.82
N THR A 63 3.15 14.22 -3.69
CA THR A 63 3.53 14.78 -2.39
C THR A 63 5.01 14.55 -2.07
N GLY A 64 5.75 13.80 -2.90
CA GLY A 64 7.14 13.43 -2.64
C GLY A 64 7.31 12.44 -1.48
N GLU A 65 6.22 11.79 -1.07
CA GLU A 65 6.17 10.90 0.10
C GLU A 65 6.45 9.44 -0.25
N LEU A 66 6.65 9.14 -1.53
CA LEU A 66 7.18 7.85 -1.98
C LEU A 66 8.70 7.84 -1.77
N GLU A 67 9.14 7.77 -0.52
CA GLU A 67 10.47 7.26 -0.21
C GLU A 67 10.43 5.74 -0.36
N MET A 68 10.87 5.27 -1.52
CA MET A 68 11.00 3.85 -1.80
C MET A 68 12.18 3.28 -1.02
N ASP A 69 11.96 2.90 0.24
CA ASP A 69 12.86 1.99 0.96
C ASP A 69 12.79 0.61 0.29
N TYR A 70 13.61 0.40 -0.73
CA TYR A 70 13.93 -0.91 -1.28
C TYR A 70 14.84 -1.68 -0.31
N GLN A 71 14.45 -1.81 0.96
CA GLN A 71 15.20 -2.61 1.95
C GLN A 71 14.25 -3.40 2.84
N THR A 72 13.58 -4.39 2.27
CA THR A 72 13.07 -5.53 3.07
C THR A 72 13.03 -6.79 2.21
N GLY A 73 14.21 -7.19 1.71
CA GLY A 73 14.40 -8.43 0.96
C GLY A 73 15.44 -9.39 1.55
N THR A 74 16.16 -9.02 2.62
CA THR A 74 17.35 -9.76 3.08
C THR A 74 17.26 -10.39 4.47
N GLN A 75 16.14 -10.32 5.18
CA GLN A 75 16.07 -10.87 6.55
C GLN A 75 15.46 -12.27 6.71
N TYR A 76 15.19 -13.03 5.63
CA TYR A 76 14.63 -14.39 5.75
C TYR A 76 15.53 -15.53 5.27
N ILE A 77 16.81 -15.28 4.93
CA ILE A 77 17.71 -16.35 4.44
C ILE A 77 18.81 -16.73 5.44
N HIS A 78 19.03 -15.98 6.53
CA HIS A 78 20.09 -16.29 7.50
C HIS A 78 19.65 -17.21 8.65
N GLY A 79 18.98 -18.32 8.32
CA GLY A 79 18.54 -19.33 9.30
C GLY A 79 18.68 -20.77 8.85
N LEU A 80 19.29 -21.03 7.69
CA LEU A 80 19.52 -22.40 7.18
C LEU A 80 20.96 -22.53 6.67
N SER A 81 21.89 -22.54 7.60
CA SER A 81 23.21 -23.17 7.49
C SER A 81 23.51 -23.60 8.93
N GLY A 82 23.47 -24.89 9.28
CA GLY A 82 24.22 -25.97 8.66
C GLY A 82 25.56 -26.01 9.34
#